data_AF-A0A6V7JH61-F1
#
_entry.id   AF-A0A6V7JH61-F1
#
_cell.length_a   1.000
_cell.length_b   1.000
_cell.length_c   1.000
_cell.angle_alpha   90.00
_cell.angle_beta   90.00
_cell.angle_gamma   90.00
#
_symmetry.space_group_name_H-M   'P 1'
#
loop_
_entity.id
_entity.type
_entity.pdbx_description
1 polymer ?
#
loop_
_entity_poly.entity_id
_entity_poly.type
_entity_poly.pdbx_seq_one_letter_code
_entity_poly.pdbx_strand_id
1 'polypeptide(L)' 'TIRGGSYFKGFFIQARDANTHEWIGTFTKTPNTKVHNECSAITHADSKEKEEATLIWNAPTTGSGRVYFT' A
#
# COMPACT_ATOMS: atom_id res chain seq x y z
N THR A 1 -1.15 -4.93 -7.44
CA THR A 1 -0.05 -5.89 -7.26
C THR A 1 1.26 -5.22 -7.55
N ILE A 2 2.30 -5.50 -6.78
CA ILE A 2 3.69 -5.06 -7.01
C ILE A 2 4.45 -6.25 -7.55
N ARG A 3 5.17 -6.08 -8.67
CA ARG A 3 6.09 -7.06 -9.22
C ARG A 3 7.42 -6.39 -9.52
N GLY A 4 8.51 -7.06 -9.13
CA GLY A 4 9.84 -6.61 -9.52
C GLY A 4 10.23 -7.13 -10.90
N GLY A 5 11.08 -6.39 -11.62
CA GLY A 5 11.80 -6.96 -12.77
C GLY A 5 12.83 -8.01 -12.35
N SER A 6 13.27 -7.95 -11.09
CA SER A 6 14.03 -8.95 -10.34
C SER A 6 13.43 -9.09 -8.94
N TYR A 7 13.98 -9.97 -8.09
CA TYR A 7 13.59 -10.05 -6.68
C TYR A 7 13.71 -8.70 -5.97
N PHE A 8 12.77 -8.41 -5.06
CA PHE A 8 12.83 -7.30 -4.11
C PHE A 8 12.70 -7.81 -2.68
N LYS A 9 13.25 -7.07 -1.71
CA LYS A 9 13.25 -7.47 -0.29
C LYS A 9 12.26 -6.69 0.57
N GLY A 10 11.93 -5.49 0.13
CA GLY A 10 11.01 -4.60 0.83
C GLY A 10 10.29 -3.66 -0.12
N PHE A 11 9.21 -3.10 0.38
CA PHE A 11 8.42 -2.04 -0.22
C PHE A 11 7.77 -1.24 0.90
N PHE A 12 7.39 0.00 0.60
CA PHE A 12 6.55 0.82 1.44
C PHE A 12 5.61 1.57 0.51
N ILE A 13 4.31 1.31 0.61
CA ILE A 13 3.29 1.94 -0.23
C ILE A 13 2.39 2.81 0.61
N GLN A 14 2.12 4.04 0.16
CA GLN A 14 1.13 4.92 0.75
C GLN A 14 -0.01 5.21 -0.24
N ALA A 15 -1.21 5.45 0.26
CA ALA A 15 -2.36 5.90 -0.53
C ALA A 15 -2.69 7.36 -0.19
N ARG A 16 -2.75 8.22 -1.21
CA ARG A 16 -2.96 9.67 -1.04
C ARG A 16 -4.00 10.23 -2.01
N ASP A 17 -4.76 11.21 -1.56
CA ASP A 17 -5.65 11.98 -2.43
C ASP A 17 -4.82 12.87 -3.36
N ALA A 18 -5.13 12.86 -4.67
CA ALA A 18 -4.34 13.58 -5.67
C ALA A 18 -4.47 15.10 -5.60
N ASN A 19 -5.52 15.63 -4.96
CA ASN A 19 -5.72 17.08 -4.82
C ASN A 19 -5.14 17.58 -3.51
N THR A 20 -5.45 16.91 -2.39
CA THR A 20 -5.06 17.39 -1.05
C THR A 20 -3.74 16.80 -0.56
N HIS A 21 -3.26 15.70 -1.14
CA HIS A 21 -2.09 14.92 -0.70
C HIS A 21 -2.24 14.27 0.69
N GLU A 22 -3.43 14.38 1.29
CA GLU A 22 -3.80 13.74 2.54
C GLU A 22 -3.87 12.22 2.39
N TRP A 23 -3.63 11.52 3.48
CA TRP A 23 -3.74 10.05 3.54
C TRP A 23 -5.20 9.63 3.40
N ILE A 24 -5.46 8.63 2.54
CA ILE A 24 -6.82 8.23 2.21
C ILE A 24 -7.00 6.72 2.08
N GLY A 25 -8.14 6.24 2.57
CA GLY A 25 -8.47 4.82 2.60
C GLY A 25 -7.60 4.02 3.57
N THR A 26 -7.74 2.71 3.53
CA THR A 26 -7.03 1.79 4.42
C THR A 26 -6.50 0.59 3.66
N PHE A 27 -5.43 -0.02 4.15
CA PHE A 27 -4.95 -1.29 3.63
C PHE A 27 -5.43 -2.44 4.51
N THR A 28 -5.87 -3.53 3.87
CA THR A 28 -6.13 -4.78 4.58
C THR A 28 -4.83 -5.55 4.69
N LYS A 29 -4.55 -6.09 5.88
CA LYS A 29 -3.37 -6.92 6.12
C LYS A 29 -3.44 -8.18 5.24
N THR A 30 -2.48 -8.33 4.34
CA THR A 30 -2.27 -9.55 3.54
C THR A 30 -1.04 -10.33 4.07
N PRO A 31 -0.85 -11.60 3.69
CA PRO A 31 0.31 -12.38 4.14
C PRO A 31 1.64 -11.66 3.89
N ASN A 32 2.56 -11.75 4.85
CA ASN A 32 3.89 -11.10 4.79
C ASN A 32 3.88 -9.57 4.63
N THR A 33 2.81 -8.91 5.11
CA THR A 33 2.72 -7.44 5.16
C THR A 33 2.44 -6.91 6.56
N LYS A 34 2.76 -5.63 6.78
CA LYS A 34 2.42 -4.83 7.95
C LYS A 34 1.68 -3.58 7.48
N VAL A 35 0.57 -3.27 8.14
CA VAL A 35 -0.27 -2.11 7.83
C VAL A 35 0.00 -0.99 8.83
N HIS A 36 0.05 0.23 8.32
CA HIS A 36 0.19 1.47 9.06
C HIS A 36 -1.04 2.34 8.78
N ASN A 37 -2.08 2.18 9.59
CA ASN A 37 -3.34 2.89 9.40
C ASN A 37 -3.20 4.40 9.65
N GLU A 38 -2.27 4.80 10.52
CA GLU A 38 -1.98 6.18 10.88
C GLU A 38 -1.52 7.03 9.69
N CYS A 39 -1.01 6.41 8.63
CA CYS A 39 -0.55 7.11 7.43
C CYS A 39 -1.02 6.43 6.13
N SER A 40 -2.13 5.69 6.18
CA SER A 40 -2.71 4.92 5.06
C SER A 40 -1.64 4.20 4.24
N ALA A 41 -0.82 3.39 4.91
CA ALA A 41 0.34 2.74 4.32
C ALA A 41 0.42 1.24 4.61
N ILE A 42 1.16 0.53 3.76
CA ILE A 42 1.45 -0.90 3.90
C ILE A 42 2.89 -1.19 3.50
N THR A 43 3.54 -2.08 4.25
CA THR A 43 4.94 -2.45 4.09
C THR A 43 5.13 -3.96 4.18
N HIS A 44 6.33 -4.42 3.84
CA HIS A 44 6.76 -5.80 4.00
C HIS A 44 6.88 -6.20 5.49
N ALA A 45 6.61 -7.48 5.79
CA ALA A 45 6.77 -8.00 7.15
C ALA A 45 8.21 -8.45 7.47
N ASP A 46 8.97 -8.87 6.46
CA ASP A 46 10.34 -9.40 6.58
C ASP A 46 11.21 -9.03 5.36
N SER A 47 12.52 -9.21 5.48
CA SER A 47 13.52 -8.91 4.44
C SER A 47 13.76 -10.05 3.44
N LYS A 48 12.90 -11.07 3.40
CA LYS A 48 13.03 -12.18 2.45
C LYS A 48 12.79 -11.71 1.01
N GLU A 49 13.37 -12.41 0.06
CA GLU A 49 13.19 -12.13 -1.36
C GLU A 49 11.76 -12.42 -1.81
N LYS A 50 11.24 -11.55 -2.67
CA LYS A 50 9.87 -11.55 -3.17
C LYS A 50 9.90 -11.26 -4.67
N GLU A 51 9.13 -12.02 -5.44
CA GLU A 51 8.88 -11.73 -6.87
C GLU A 51 7.66 -10.84 -7.04
N GLU A 52 6.68 -11.03 -6.16
CA GLU A 52 5.40 -10.35 -6.16
C GLU A 52 4.91 -10.06 -4.73
N ALA A 53 4.19 -8.95 -4.57
CA ALA A 53 3.32 -8.70 -3.43
C ALA A 53 1.92 -8.28 -3.89
N THR A 54 0.89 -8.96 -3.39
CA THR A 54 -0.50 -8.55 -3.58
C THR A 54 -1.01 -7.80 -2.35
N LEU A 55 -1.52 -6.59 -2.60
CA LEU A 55 -2.01 -5.65 -1.58
C LEU A 55 -3.50 -5.40 -1.84
N ILE A 56 -4.26 -5.25 -0.76
CA ILE A 56 -5.68 -4.89 -0.82
C ILE A 56 -5.83 -3.50 -0.21
N TRP A 57 -6.23 -2.54 -1.03
CA TRP A 57 -6.59 -1.19 -0.59
C TRP A 57 -8.11 -1.05 -0.61
N ASN A 58 -8.67 -0.55 0.49
CA ASN A 58 -10.08 -0.25 0.64
C ASN A 58 -10.29 1.25 0.43
N ALA A 59 -11.13 1.59 -0.54
CA ALA A 59 -11.57 2.96 -0.75
C ALA A 59 -12.30 3.48 0.51
N PRO A 60 -12.18 4.78 0.84
CA PRO A 60 -12.95 5.38 1.92
C PRO A 60 -14.45 5.28 1.64
N THR A 61 -15.25 5.19 2.70
CA THR A 61 -16.72 5.06 2.60
C THR A 61 -17.42 6.34 2.15
N THR A 62 -16.73 7.47 2.24
CA THR A 62 -17.24 8.79 1.85
C THR A 62 -16.27 9.50 0.92
N GLY A 63 -16.83 10.27 -0.01
CA GLY A 63 -16.08 11.01 -1.02
C GLY A 63 -15.84 10.22 -2.31
N SER A 64 -15.51 10.96 -3.37
CA SER A 64 -15.10 10.42 -4.66
C SER A 64 -13.97 11.29 -5.19
N GLY A 65 -12.89 10.68 -5.66
CA GLY A 65 -11.73 11.42 -6.08
C GLY A 65 -10.69 10.53 -6.73
N ARG A 66 -9.54 11.13 -7.04
CA ARG A 66 -8.41 10.42 -7.64
C ARG A 66 -7.41 10.10 -6.53
N VAL A 67 -7.07 8.82 -6.41
CA VAL A 67 -6.03 8.34 -5.50
C VAL A 67 -4.76 8.09 -6.29
N TYR A 68 -3.60 8.34 -5.69
CA TYR A 68 -2.33 7.84 -6.18
C TYR A 68 -1.61 7.04 -5.09
N PHE A 69 -0.75 6.12 -5.53
CA PHE A 69 0.05 5.28 -4.67
C PHE A 69 1.53 5.59 -4.90
N THR A 70 2.29 5.74 -3.82
CA THR A 70 3.74 6.00 -3.84
C THR A 70 4.50 4.88 -3.16
#